data_AF-A0A8C5VCS3-F1
#
_entry.id   AF-A0A8C5VCS3-F1
#
_cell.length_a   1.000
_cell.length_b   1.000
_cell.length_c   1.000
_cell.angle_alpha   90.00
_cell.angle_beta   90.00
_cell.angle_gamma   90.00
#
_symmetry.space_group_name_H-M   'P 1'
#
loop_
_entity.id
_entity.type
_entity.pdbx_description
1 polymer ?
#
loop_
_entity_poly.entity_id
_entity_poly.type
_entity_poly.pdbx_seq_one_letter_code
_entity_poly.pdbx_strand_id
1 'polypeptide(L)'
;MAEPTVCSFLTKVLCANGGRMFLQDLRGHVELSEAKLRDVLQRAGPDRFLLQEVEMKEGLWDAEAEVAAGAGGAGGSGGAAACRVVAVSSARLCARYQRGECRACDQLHLCRRHMLGKCPHRDCWSTCTLSHDIHMPVNIQVLKNQGLFGLNEAQLRILLLQNDPCLLPEVCLLYNKGEALYGYCNLKDKCNKFHVCKAFVRGECKLQTCKRSHQLIHATALKLLQDQGLNIPSVVNFQIIATYKHMKLHKMLENKDNSASATEHSQSLEKPGAHAAGAADASPLASAPAQAAKKPCPVCCEK
;
A
#
# COMPACT_ATOMS: atom_id res chain seq x y z
N MET A 1 5.24 -17.60 17.06
CA MET A 1 5.51 -17.21 15.65
C MET A 1 5.23 -18.43 14.78
N ALA A 2 4.57 -18.27 13.63
CA ALA A 2 4.52 -19.35 12.63
C ALA A 2 5.94 -19.69 12.17
N GLU A 3 6.21 -20.95 11.82
CA GLU A 3 7.55 -21.38 11.43
C GLU A 3 8.03 -20.61 10.18
N PRO A 4 9.14 -19.86 10.25
CA PRO A 4 9.58 -19.00 9.14
C PRO A 4 9.73 -19.73 7.80
N THR A 5 10.16 -21.00 7.86
CA THR A 5 10.32 -21.89 6.71
C THR A 5 8.98 -22.16 6.01
N VAL A 6 7.94 -22.49 6.79
CA VAL A 6 6.59 -22.76 6.27
C VAL A 6 6.00 -21.52 5.62
N CYS A 7 6.15 -20.35 6.25
CA CYS A 7 5.67 -19.11 5.65
C CYS A 7 6.42 -18.74 4.35
N SER A 8 7.73 -18.98 4.27
CA SER A 8 8.48 -18.81 3.02
C SER A 8 7.94 -19.73 1.92
N PHE A 9 7.71 -21.01 2.26
CA PHE A 9 7.14 -21.98 1.33
C PHE A 9 5.74 -21.58 0.85
N LEU A 10 4.83 -21.20 1.74
CA LEU A 10 3.49 -20.75 1.38
C LEU A 10 3.53 -19.50 0.49
N THR A 11 4.44 -18.56 0.77
CA THR A 11 4.66 -17.39 -0.09
C THR A 11 5.09 -17.82 -1.50
N LYS A 12 5.99 -18.81 -1.59
CA LYS A 12 6.46 -19.38 -2.87
C LYS A 12 5.32 -20.02 -3.67
N VAL A 13 4.49 -20.82 -3.02
CA VAL A 13 3.32 -21.47 -3.65
C VAL A 13 2.32 -20.43 -4.14
N LEU A 14 1.96 -19.45 -3.30
CA LEU A 14 1.05 -18.37 -3.70
C LEU A 14 1.61 -17.60 -4.90
N CYS A 15 2.87 -17.18 -4.88
CA CYS A 15 3.47 -16.42 -5.98
C CYS A 15 3.64 -17.25 -7.27
N ALA A 16 3.81 -18.58 -7.16
CA ALA A 16 3.79 -19.46 -8.33
C ALA A 16 2.40 -19.52 -8.99
N ASN A 17 1.34 -19.30 -8.21
CA ASN A 17 -0.05 -19.32 -8.64
C ASN A 17 -0.64 -17.90 -8.75
N GLY A 18 0.16 -16.92 -9.14
CA GLY A 18 -0.34 -15.55 -9.41
C GLY A 18 -0.60 -14.69 -8.17
N GLY A 19 -0.07 -15.10 -7.00
CA GLY A 19 -0.03 -14.30 -5.77
C GLY A 19 -1.26 -14.40 -4.88
N ARG A 20 -2.29 -15.14 -5.31
CA ARG A 20 -3.50 -15.47 -4.54
C ARG A 20 -4.01 -16.87 -4.88
N MET A 21 -4.62 -17.56 -3.91
CA MET A 21 -5.31 -18.84 -4.10
C MET A 21 -6.46 -18.98 -3.10
N PHE A 22 -7.39 -19.91 -3.31
CA PHE A 22 -8.28 -20.33 -2.24
C PHE A 22 -7.55 -21.21 -1.22
N LEU A 23 -7.99 -21.18 0.03
CA LEU A 23 -7.41 -21.96 1.12
C LEU A 23 -7.46 -23.46 0.82
N GLN A 24 -8.54 -23.92 0.18
CA GLN A 24 -8.71 -25.31 -0.23
C GLN A 24 -7.65 -25.74 -1.27
N ASP A 25 -7.39 -24.89 -2.27
CA ASP A 25 -6.36 -25.17 -3.28
C ASP A 25 -4.96 -25.11 -2.67
N LEU A 26 -4.70 -24.12 -1.81
CA LEU A 26 -3.42 -23.97 -1.12
C LEU A 26 -3.11 -25.19 -0.24
N ARG A 27 -4.13 -25.79 0.38
CA ARG A 27 -4.01 -27.03 1.15
C ARG A 27 -3.50 -28.18 0.29
N GLY A 28 -3.85 -28.24 -1.00
CA GLY A 28 -3.35 -29.26 -1.93
C GLY A 28 -1.83 -29.25 -2.11
N HIS A 29 -1.14 -28.18 -1.69
CA HIS A 29 0.31 -28.04 -1.77
C HIS A 29 1.06 -28.31 -0.45
N VAL A 30 0.34 -28.60 0.65
CA VAL A 30 0.93 -28.82 1.98
C VAL A 30 0.33 -30.02 2.67
N GLU A 31 1.15 -30.77 3.39
CA GLU A 31 0.71 -31.88 4.24
C GLU A 31 0.15 -31.39 5.58
N LEU A 32 -0.75 -30.39 5.54
CA LEU A 32 -1.40 -29.82 6.72
C LEU A 32 -2.91 -30.01 6.62
N SER A 33 -3.56 -30.22 7.78
CA SER A 33 -5.01 -30.08 7.84
C SER A 33 -5.39 -28.63 7.60
N GLU A 34 -6.61 -28.39 7.09
CA GLU A 34 -7.08 -27.04 6.80
C GLU A 34 -7.05 -26.13 8.03
N ALA A 35 -7.46 -26.66 9.19
CA ALA A 35 -7.41 -25.93 10.46
C ALA A 35 -5.98 -25.51 10.84
N LYS A 36 -5.00 -26.42 10.67
CA LYS A 36 -3.59 -26.12 10.94
C LYS A 36 -3.03 -25.09 9.95
N LEU A 37 -3.37 -25.20 8.67
CA LEU A 37 -2.96 -24.23 7.65
C LEU A 37 -3.54 -22.85 7.97
N ARG A 38 -4.84 -22.76 8.30
CA ARG A 38 -5.50 -21.51 8.67
C ARG A 38 -4.84 -20.87 9.90
N ASP A 39 -4.54 -21.66 10.93
CA ASP A 39 -3.81 -21.19 12.13
C ASP A 39 -2.41 -20.65 11.78
N VAL A 40 -1.64 -21.35 10.94
CA VAL A 40 -0.32 -20.90 10.47
C VAL A 40 -0.43 -19.54 9.76
N LEU A 41 -1.38 -19.40 8.84
CA LEU A 41 -1.58 -18.16 8.09
C LEU A 41 -2.01 -17.01 9.01
N GLN A 42 -2.94 -17.25 9.94
CA GLN A 42 -3.40 -16.25 10.91
C GLN A 42 -2.27 -15.81 11.86
N ARG A 43 -1.45 -16.75 12.35
CA ARG A 43 -0.28 -16.45 13.19
C ARG A 43 0.81 -15.66 12.46
N ALA A 44 0.94 -15.84 11.15
CA ALA A 44 1.86 -15.04 10.32
C ALA A 44 1.33 -13.62 10.08
N GLY A 45 0.01 -13.44 10.16
CA GLY A 45 -0.65 -12.15 10.15
C GLY A 45 -0.89 -11.57 8.74
N PRO A 46 -1.74 -10.54 8.65
CA PRO A 46 -2.21 -9.96 7.39
C PRO A 46 -1.14 -9.21 6.60
N ASP A 47 -0.04 -8.84 7.26
CA ASP A 47 1.11 -8.19 6.61
C ASP A 47 1.97 -9.22 5.84
N ARG A 48 1.67 -10.53 5.98
CA ARG A 48 2.24 -11.63 5.18
C ARG A 48 1.19 -12.41 4.38
N PHE A 49 0.06 -12.75 5.00
CA PHE A 49 -1.03 -13.47 4.33
C PHE A 49 -2.36 -12.81 4.68
N LEU A 50 -2.98 -12.20 3.68
CA LEU A 50 -4.31 -11.63 3.83
C LEU A 50 -5.34 -12.73 3.55
N LEU A 51 -6.14 -13.05 4.56
CA LEU A 51 -7.27 -13.97 4.46
C LEU A 51 -8.55 -13.15 4.29
N GLN A 52 -9.35 -13.51 3.30
CA GLN A 52 -10.60 -12.84 3.00
C GLN A 52 -11.64 -13.87 2.58
N GLU A 53 -12.76 -13.91 3.28
CA GLU A 53 -13.91 -14.70 2.86
C GLU A 53 -14.54 -14.02 1.64
N VAL A 54 -14.86 -14.81 0.61
CA VAL A 54 -15.50 -14.35 -0.61
C VAL A 54 -16.65 -15.29 -0.98
N GLU A 55 -17.73 -14.72 -1.50
CA GLU A 55 -18.83 -15.50 -2.03
C GLU A 55 -18.49 -16.00 -3.43
N MET A 56 -18.62 -17.30 -3.66
CA MET A 56 -18.46 -17.86 -5.00
C MET A 56 -19.72 -17.61 -5.82
N LYS A 57 -19.57 -17.01 -7.00
CA LYS A 57 -20.63 -16.99 -8.03
C LYS A 57 -20.21 -17.86 -9.20
N GLU A 58 -21.13 -18.67 -9.69
CA GLU A 58 -20.97 -19.42 -10.93
C GLU A 58 -21.06 -18.47 -12.14
N GLY A 59 -20.11 -18.58 -13.08
CA GLY A 59 -20.10 -17.80 -14.34
C GLY A 59 -18.74 -17.21 -14.72
N LEU A 60 -18.74 -16.37 -15.76
CA LEU A 60 -17.55 -15.65 -16.22
C LEU A 60 -17.11 -14.66 -15.13
N TRP A 61 -16.02 -14.98 -14.45
CA TRP A 61 -15.50 -14.20 -13.34
C TRP A 61 -14.40 -13.25 -13.81
N ASP A 62 -14.73 -11.97 -13.95
CA ASP A 62 -13.81 -10.95 -14.44
C ASP A 62 -13.02 -10.26 -13.32
N ALA A 63 -12.11 -9.35 -13.71
CA ALA A 63 -11.23 -8.66 -12.79
C ALA A 63 -11.96 -7.70 -11.83
N GLU A 64 -13.07 -7.09 -12.28
CA GLU A 64 -13.88 -6.19 -11.45
C GLU A 64 -14.67 -7.01 -10.41
N ALA A 65 -15.27 -8.12 -10.85
CA ALA A 65 -15.98 -9.07 -9.98
C ALA A 65 -15.06 -9.65 -8.90
N GLU A 66 -13.83 -10.01 -9.25
CA GLU A 66 -12.84 -10.52 -8.28
C GLU A 66 -12.54 -9.51 -7.16
N VAL A 67 -12.41 -8.23 -7.51
CA VAL A 67 -12.19 -7.16 -6.52
C VAL A 67 -13.42 -7.01 -5.62
N ALA A 68 -14.61 -7.02 -6.22
CA ALA A 68 -15.87 -6.80 -5.51
C ALA A 68 -16.21 -7.92 -4.52
N ALA A 69 -15.84 -9.17 -4.82
CA ALA A 69 -16.22 -10.36 -4.07
C ALA A 69 -15.81 -10.38 -2.58
N GLY A 70 -14.87 -9.54 -2.17
CA GLY A 70 -14.45 -9.41 -0.77
C GLY A 70 -14.76 -8.06 -0.11
N ALA A 71 -15.43 -7.15 -0.83
CA ALA A 71 -15.74 -5.80 -0.35
C ALA A 71 -17.10 -5.72 0.38
N GLY A 72 -17.96 -6.74 0.25
CA GLY A 72 -19.27 -6.82 0.91
C GLY A 72 -19.18 -7.50 2.27
N GLY A 73 -19.54 -6.79 3.34
CA GLY A 73 -19.86 -7.43 4.61
C GLY A 73 -21.20 -8.15 4.52
N ALA A 74 -21.23 -9.42 4.92
CA ALA A 74 -22.40 -10.23 5.30
C ALA A 74 -23.76 -9.75 4.75
N GLY A 75 -23.92 -9.77 3.42
CA GLY A 75 -25.22 -9.59 2.77
C GLY A 75 -25.72 -10.96 2.38
N GLY A 76 -26.67 -11.52 3.14
CA GLY A 76 -27.13 -12.90 3.04
C GLY A 76 -27.60 -13.32 1.64
N SER A 77 -26.68 -13.86 0.85
CA SER A 77 -26.99 -14.74 -0.26
C SER A 77 -26.37 -16.10 0.06
N GLY A 78 -27.17 -17.17 0.02
CA GLY A 78 -26.78 -18.53 0.42
C GLY A 78 -25.78 -19.23 -0.51
N GLY A 79 -24.83 -18.48 -1.08
CA GLY A 79 -23.72 -19.02 -1.86
C GLY A 79 -22.65 -19.63 -0.97
N ALA A 80 -21.89 -20.59 -1.52
CA ALA A 80 -20.76 -21.18 -0.82
C ALA A 80 -19.68 -20.11 -0.58
N ALA A 81 -19.39 -19.82 0.69
CA ALA A 81 -18.30 -18.93 1.07
C ALA A 81 -16.96 -19.67 0.97
N ALA A 82 -15.96 -19.04 0.36
CA ALA A 82 -14.61 -19.57 0.24
C ALA A 82 -13.58 -18.59 0.79
N CYS A 83 -12.56 -19.13 1.45
CA CYS A 83 -11.49 -18.31 2.01
C CYS A 83 -10.39 -18.10 0.97
N ARG A 84 -10.23 -16.87 0.48
CA ARG A 84 -9.14 -16.45 -0.40
C ARG A 84 -7.93 -16.05 0.45
N VAL A 85 -6.74 -16.51 0.04
CA VAL A 85 -5.44 -16.19 0.66
C VAL A 85 -4.59 -15.41 -0.34
N VAL A 86 -4.13 -14.23 0.05
CA VAL A 86 -3.29 -13.34 -0.78
C VAL A 86 -1.93 -13.13 -0.14
N ALA A 87 -0.84 -13.26 -0.90
CA ALA A 87 0.51 -13.00 -0.42
C ALA A 87 0.79 -11.49 -0.27
N VAL A 88 1.23 -11.08 0.91
CA VAL A 88 1.52 -9.68 1.25
C VAL A 88 2.99 -9.53 1.63
N SER A 89 3.58 -8.40 1.27
CA SER A 89 4.95 -8.09 1.63
C SER A 89 5.17 -6.58 1.80
N SER A 90 6.11 -6.22 2.68
CA SER A 90 6.66 -4.88 2.83
C SER A 90 7.90 -4.65 1.96
N ALA A 91 8.42 -5.66 1.25
CA ALA A 91 9.57 -5.51 0.35
C ALA A 91 9.25 -4.54 -0.80
N ARG A 92 10.12 -3.55 -1.02
CA ARG A 92 9.98 -2.53 -2.06
C ARG A 92 11.28 -2.38 -2.86
N LEU A 93 11.19 -1.90 -4.09
CA LEU A 93 12.34 -1.40 -4.82
C LEU A 93 12.82 -0.10 -4.20
N CYS A 94 14.14 0.02 -4.04
CA CYS A 94 14.74 1.22 -3.51
C CYS A 94 14.62 2.38 -4.51
N ALA A 95 13.81 3.38 -4.20
CA ALA A 95 13.63 4.57 -5.04
C ALA A 95 14.94 5.37 -5.24
N ARG A 96 15.83 5.39 -4.23
CA ARG A 96 17.16 6.03 -4.34
C ARG A 96 18.08 5.25 -5.27
N TYR A 97 17.99 3.92 -5.25
CA TYR A 97 18.77 3.06 -6.14
C TYR A 97 18.38 3.28 -7.60
N GLN A 98 17.08 3.45 -7.89
CA GLN A 98 16.61 3.78 -9.24
C GLN A 98 17.22 5.09 -9.79
N ARG A 99 17.71 5.98 -8.93
CA ARG A 99 18.36 7.26 -9.30
C ARG A 99 19.89 7.23 -9.18
N GLY A 100 20.50 6.12 -8.76
CA GLY A 100 21.94 6.03 -8.53
C GLY A 100 22.42 6.73 -7.24
N GLU A 101 21.52 7.04 -6.31
CA GLU A 101 21.81 7.82 -5.10
C GLU A 101 21.87 6.96 -3.82
N CYS A 102 21.73 5.63 -3.93
CA CYS A 102 21.68 4.75 -2.77
C CYS A 102 23.06 4.21 -2.39
N ARG A 103 23.48 4.43 -1.13
CA ARG A 103 24.72 3.87 -0.56
C ARG A 103 24.47 2.59 0.23
N ALA A 104 23.47 2.60 1.11
CA ALA A 104 23.01 1.44 1.88
C ALA A 104 21.55 1.63 2.28
N CYS A 105 20.75 0.57 2.19
CA CYS A 105 19.37 0.54 2.67
C CYS A 105 18.86 -0.91 2.81
N ASP A 106 17.63 -1.05 3.28
CA ASP A 106 16.88 -2.28 3.51
C ASP A 106 15.85 -2.57 2.39
N GLN A 107 16.02 -1.96 1.21
CA GLN A 107 15.16 -2.11 0.05
C GLN A 107 15.89 -2.77 -1.11
N LEU A 108 15.13 -3.38 -2.03
CA LEU A 108 15.69 -4.13 -3.15
C LEU A 108 16.35 -3.21 -4.17
N HIS A 109 17.61 -3.51 -4.48
CA HIS A 109 18.39 -2.88 -5.53
C HIS A 109 18.23 -3.67 -6.83
N LEU A 110 17.09 -3.46 -7.51
CA LEU A 110 16.75 -4.12 -8.77
C LEU A 110 16.23 -3.10 -9.78
N CYS A 111 16.49 -3.31 -11.07
CA CYS A 111 15.97 -2.48 -12.14
C CYS A 111 14.43 -2.59 -12.21
N ARG A 112 13.73 -1.46 -12.05
CA ARG A 112 12.26 -1.40 -12.21
C ARG A 112 11.80 -1.98 -13.55
N ARG A 113 12.47 -1.63 -14.66
CA ARG A 113 12.08 -2.13 -15.99
C ARG A 113 12.25 -3.64 -16.11
N HIS A 114 13.29 -4.21 -15.49
CA HIS A 114 13.50 -5.66 -15.46
C HIS A 114 12.40 -6.39 -14.69
N MET A 115 12.00 -5.84 -13.53
CA MET A 115 10.88 -6.38 -12.75
C MET A 115 9.54 -6.31 -13.51
N LEU A 116 9.40 -5.35 -14.42
CA LEU A 116 8.23 -5.24 -15.31
C LEU A 116 8.36 -6.00 -16.63
N GLY A 117 9.49 -6.69 -16.89
CA GLY A 117 9.73 -7.38 -18.16
C GLY A 117 9.95 -6.45 -19.36
N LYS A 118 10.26 -5.18 -19.12
CA LYS A 118 10.41 -4.10 -20.14
C LYS A 118 11.86 -3.64 -20.33
N CYS A 119 12.83 -4.32 -19.72
CA CYS A 119 14.23 -3.95 -19.92
C CYS A 119 14.71 -4.55 -21.24
N PRO A 120 15.26 -3.76 -22.18
CA PRO A 120 15.40 -4.14 -23.58
C PRO A 120 16.32 -5.35 -23.86
N HIS A 121 17.20 -5.79 -22.96
CA HIS A 121 18.00 -7.00 -23.19
C HIS A 121 18.26 -7.79 -21.90
N ARG A 122 18.03 -9.11 -21.98
CA ARG A 122 18.41 -10.10 -20.96
C ARG A 122 19.92 -10.31 -20.86
N ASP A 123 20.66 -10.07 -21.96
CA ASP A 123 22.03 -10.59 -22.11
C ASP A 123 23.11 -9.53 -22.45
N CYS A 124 22.82 -8.23 -22.35
CA CYS A 124 23.83 -7.20 -22.56
C CYS A 124 23.90 -6.25 -21.36
N TRP A 125 24.85 -6.51 -20.45
CA TRP A 125 25.17 -5.66 -19.29
C TRP A 125 25.61 -4.23 -19.65
N SER A 126 25.71 -3.87 -20.93
CA SER A 126 26.32 -2.60 -21.38
C SER A 126 25.39 -1.39 -21.39
N THR A 127 24.07 -1.53 -21.23
CA THR A 127 23.12 -0.39 -21.35
C THR A 127 22.26 -0.11 -20.13
N CYS A 128 22.05 -1.10 -19.24
CA CYS A 128 21.30 -0.89 -18.00
C CYS A 128 22.28 -0.77 -16.83
N THR A 129 22.31 0.40 -16.19
CA THR A 129 23.17 0.66 -15.02
C THR A 129 22.60 0.07 -13.72
N LEU A 130 21.37 -0.45 -13.75
CA LEU A 130 20.68 -1.03 -12.60
C LEU A 130 20.74 -2.56 -12.63
N SER A 131 20.91 -3.17 -11.47
CA SER A 131 21.06 -4.63 -11.31
C SER A 131 19.80 -5.37 -11.75
N HIS A 132 20.01 -6.49 -12.45
CA HIS A 132 18.97 -7.48 -12.77
C HIS A 132 19.05 -8.72 -11.87
N ASP A 133 20.09 -8.81 -11.03
CA ASP A 133 20.37 -9.99 -10.22
C ASP A 133 19.74 -9.88 -8.82
N ILE A 134 18.80 -10.78 -8.54
CA ILE A 134 18.15 -10.92 -7.23
C ILE A 134 19.09 -11.51 -6.17
N HIS A 135 20.21 -12.11 -6.58
CA HIS A 135 21.20 -12.75 -5.72
C HIS A 135 22.40 -11.85 -5.37
N MET A 136 22.35 -10.56 -5.73
CA MET A 136 23.29 -9.57 -5.20
C MET A 136 23.27 -9.56 -3.66
N PRO A 137 24.42 -9.35 -2.96
CA PRO A 137 24.49 -9.43 -1.51
C PRO A 137 23.47 -8.57 -0.75
N VAL A 138 23.25 -7.33 -1.21
CA VAL A 138 22.24 -6.42 -0.63
C VAL A 138 20.82 -7.01 -0.77
N ASN A 139 20.50 -7.57 -1.94
CA ASN A 139 19.19 -8.16 -2.21
C ASN A 139 18.99 -9.45 -1.40
N ILE A 140 20.00 -10.31 -1.29
CA ILE A 140 19.96 -11.51 -0.44
C ILE A 140 19.64 -11.13 1.00
N GLN A 141 20.30 -10.10 1.54
CA GLN A 141 20.07 -9.67 2.91
C GLN A 141 18.62 -9.19 3.11
N VAL A 142 18.11 -8.37 2.20
CA VAL A 142 16.72 -7.89 2.24
C VAL A 142 15.73 -9.05 2.15
N LEU A 143 15.94 -9.99 1.20
CA LEU A 143 15.08 -11.15 1.03
C LEU A 143 15.09 -12.07 2.26
N LYS A 144 16.26 -12.29 2.89
CA LYS A 144 16.35 -13.07 4.14
C LYS A 144 15.59 -12.40 5.28
N ASN A 145 15.82 -11.10 5.50
CA ASN A 145 15.17 -10.34 6.57
C ASN A 145 13.64 -10.32 6.44
N GLN A 146 13.14 -10.34 5.20
CA GLN A 146 11.70 -10.35 4.90
C GLN A 146 11.11 -11.78 4.81
N GLY A 147 11.92 -12.83 5.01
CA GLY A 147 11.46 -14.22 4.88
C GLY A 147 11.02 -14.60 3.46
N LEU A 148 11.66 -14.00 2.45
CA LEU A 148 11.43 -14.18 1.01
C LEU A 148 12.59 -14.89 0.30
N PHE A 149 13.57 -15.38 1.07
CA PHE A 149 14.71 -16.10 0.52
C PHE A 149 14.24 -17.40 -0.14
N GLY A 150 14.70 -17.66 -1.38
CA GLY A 150 14.32 -18.83 -2.17
C GLY A 150 13.16 -18.61 -3.15
N LEU A 151 12.56 -17.41 -3.19
CA LEU A 151 11.76 -17.00 -4.33
C LEU A 151 12.63 -16.83 -5.57
N ASN A 152 12.16 -17.33 -6.72
CA ASN A 152 12.79 -17.03 -8.00
C ASN A 152 12.35 -15.66 -8.53
N GLU A 153 12.98 -15.21 -9.62
CA GLU A 153 12.70 -13.92 -10.23
C GLU A 153 11.22 -13.75 -10.63
N ALA A 154 10.60 -14.77 -11.22
CA ALA A 154 9.20 -14.70 -11.65
C ALA A 154 8.24 -14.56 -10.46
N GLN A 155 8.47 -15.32 -9.39
CA GLN A 155 7.70 -15.24 -8.15
C GLN A 155 7.88 -13.88 -7.46
N LEU A 156 9.12 -13.35 -7.45
CA LEU A 156 9.40 -12.04 -6.90
C LEU A 156 8.71 -10.93 -7.71
N ARG A 157 8.65 -11.03 -9.04
CA ARG A 157 7.89 -10.07 -9.87
C ARG A 157 6.42 -10.00 -9.49
N ILE A 158 5.76 -11.15 -9.30
CA ILE A 158 4.36 -11.22 -8.86
C ILE A 158 4.21 -10.57 -7.48
N LEU A 159 5.02 -10.99 -6.52
CA LEU A 159 4.95 -10.48 -5.14
C LEU A 159 5.16 -8.97 -5.09
N LEU A 160 6.14 -8.44 -5.81
CA LEU A 160 6.42 -7.02 -5.83
C LEU A 160 5.32 -6.25 -6.58
N LEU A 161 4.85 -6.70 -7.75
CA LEU A 161 3.85 -5.96 -8.51
C LEU A 161 2.54 -5.78 -7.72
N GLN A 162 2.14 -6.77 -6.94
CA GLN A 162 0.94 -6.68 -6.11
C GLN A 162 1.13 -5.93 -4.78
N ASN A 163 2.36 -5.60 -4.39
CA ASN A 163 2.64 -4.95 -3.09
C ASN A 163 3.32 -3.59 -3.21
N ASP A 164 4.11 -3.34 -4.25
CA ASP A 164 4.94 -2.15 -4.43
C ASP A 164 4.27 -1.12 -5.36
N PRO A 165 3.83 0.03 -4.82
CA PRO A 165 3.24 1.10 -5.63
C PRO A 165 4.19 1.63 -6.71
N CYS A 166 5.50 1.46 -6.55
CA CYS A 166 6.47 1.91 -7.55
C CYS A 166 6.44 1.06 -8.82
N LEU A 167 5.74 -0.07 -8.85
CA LEU A 167 5.61 -0.90 -10.05
C LEU A 167 4.33 -0.62 -10.84
N LEU A 168 3.37 0.10 -10.25
CA LEU A 168 2.15 0.52 -10.92
C LEU A 168 2.40 1.65 -11.94
N PRO A 169 1.47 1.84 -12.90
CA PRO A 169 1.43 3.03 -13.73
C PRO A 169 1.44 4.32 -12.91
N GLU A 170 1.96 5.40 -13.49
CA GLU A 170 2.00 6.68 -12.80
C GLU A 170 0.60 7.19 -12.46
N VAL A 171 0.44 7.66 -11.22
CA VAL A 171 -0.76 8.37 -10.78
C VAL A 171 -0.72 9.80 -11.28
N CYS A 172 -1.82 10.27 -11.89
CA CYS A 172 -1.95 11.64 -12.37
C CYS A 172 -1.95 12.62 -11.18
N LEU A 173 -0.92 13.46 -11.11
CA LEU A 173 -0.81 14.46 -10.05
C LEU A 173 -1.81 15.60 -10.22
N LEU A 174 -2.23 15.92 -11.45
CA LEU A 174 -3.22 16.96 -11.73
C LEU A 174 -4.62 16.52 -11.33
N TYR A 175 -4.98 15.25 -11.59
CA TYR A 175 -6.19 14.63 -11.03
C TYR A 175 -6.18 14.72 -9.51
N ASN A 176 -5.00 14.60 -8.89
CA ASN A 176 -4.88 14.65 -7.45
C ASN A 176 -4.97 16.07 -6.84
N LYS A 177 -5.20 17.13 -7.62
CA LYS A 177 -5.32 18.53 -7.16
C LYS A 177 -6.72 19.11 -7.44
N GLY A 178 -7.26 19.90 -6.52
CA GLY A 178 -8.57 20.56 -6.65
C GLY A 178 -9.77 19.65 -6.37
N GLU A 179 -10.97 20.22 -6.19
CA GLU A 179 -12.17 19.48 -5.77
C GLU A 179 -13.03 18.95 -6.93
N ALA A 180 -12.74 19.36 -8.16
CA ALA A 180 -13.48 18.93 -9.34
C ALA A 180 -13.30 17.43 -9.63
N LEU A 181 -14.25 16.85 -10.39
CA LEU A 181 -14.28 15.43 -10.76
C LEU A 181 -12.94 14.90 -11.32
N TYR A 182 -12.27 15.68 -12.18
CA TYR A 182 -10.97 15.34 -12.76
C TYR A 182 -9.81 16.14 -12.15
N GLY A 183 -10.04 16.80 -11.02
CA GLY A 183 -9.10 17.76 -10.46
C GLY A 183 -8.72 18.82 -11.49
N TYR A 184 -7.42 19.06 -11.65
CA TYR A 184 -6.85 19.95 -12.67
C TYR A 184 -6.41 19.22 -13.94
N CYS A 185 -6.80 17.96 -14.14
CA CYS A 185 -6.43 17.20 -15.33
C CYS A 185 -7.33 17.57 -16.53
N ASN A 186 -6.79 18.34 -17.47
CA ASN A 186 -7.50 18.73 -18.68
C ASN A 186 -7.69 17.58 -19.69
N LEU A 187 -6.90 16.50 -19.56
CA LEU A 187 -6.99 15.33 -20.45
C LEU A 187 -8.17 14.40 -20.12
N LYS A 188 -8.74 14.50 -18.91
CA LYS A 188 -9.89 13.69 -18.45
C LYS A 188 -9.67 12.20 -18.79
N ASP A 189 -10.62 11.55 -19.47
CA ASP A 189 -10.54 10.13 -19.81
C ASP A 189 -9.47 9.80 -20.87
N LYS A 190 -8.90 10.81 -21.54
CA LYS A 190 -7.78 10.65 -22.47
C LYS A 190 -6.42 10.69 -21.77
N CYS A 191 -6.38 10.85 -20.44
CA CYS A 191 -5.13 10.81 -19.69
C CYS A 191 -4.55 9.40 -19.66
N ASN A 192 -3.25 9.27 -19.95
CA ASN A 192 -2.52 7.99 -19.90
C ASN A 192 -1.95 7.67 -18.50
N LYS A 193 -2.35 8.42 -17.48
CA LYS A 193 -1.96 8.24 -16.08
C LYS A 193 -3.18 7.84 -15.26
N PHE A 194 -2.96 7.12 -14.16
CA PHE A 194 -4.07 6.71 -13.31
C PHE A 194 -4.75 7.87 -12.60
N HIS A 195 -6.05 7.99 -12.82
CA HIS A 195 -6.97 8.86 -12.08
C HIS A 195 -7.46 8.14 -10.82
N VAL A 196 -6.55 7.98 -9.86
CA VAL A 196 -6.75 7.32 -8.57
C VAL A 196 -6.18 8.18 -7.46
N CYS A 197 -6.71 8.06 -6.25
CA CYS A 197 -6.18 8.71 -5.05
C CYS A 197 -4.73 8.27 -4.81
N LYS A 198 -3.80 9.22 -4.91
CA LYS A 198 -2.36 8.97 -4.67
C LYS A 198 -2.11 8.46 -3.25
N ALA A 199 -2.83 9.00 -2.27
CA ALA A 199 -2.69 8.57 -0.88
C ALA A 199 -3.18 7.13 -0.69
N PHE A 200 -4.26 6.72 -1.36
CA PHE A 200 -4.78 5.35 -1.31
C PHE A 200 -3.76 4.35 -1.85
N VAL A 201 -3.19 4.63 -3.03
CA VAL A 201 -2.17 3.78 -3.64
C VAL A 201 -0.92 3.64 -2.75
N ARG A 202 -0.63 4.62 -1.89
CA ARG A 202 0.46 4.56 -0.91
C ARG A 202 0.07 3.93 0.43
N GLY A 203 -1.21 3.65 0.65
CA GLY A 203 -1.72 3.20 1.96
C GLY A 203 -1.82 4.31 3.01
N GLU A 204 -1.89 5.57 2.58
CA GLU A 204 -1.83 6.78 3.41
C GLU A 204 -3.14 7.59 3.38
N CYS A 205 -4.19 7.13 2.66
CA CYS A 205 -5.47 7.82 2.59
C CYS A 205 -6.20 7.74 3.93
N LYS A 206 -6.37 8.89 4.60
CA LYS A 206 -7.04 9.03 5.90
C LYS A 206 -8.50 9.51 5.79
N LEU A 207 -9.03 9.64 4.57
CA LEU A 207 -10.39 10.14 4.33
C LEU A 207 -11.35 8.96 4.19
N GLN A 208 -12.32 8.86 5.11
CA GLN A 208 -13.36 7.82 5.09
C GLN A 208 -14.17 7.89 3.80
N THR A 209 -14.58 9.10 3.44
CA THR A 209 -15.32 9.43 2.21
C THR A 209 -14.40 10.19 1.26
N CYS A 210 -13.37 9.51 0.74
CA CYS A 210 -12.46 10.13 -0.21
C CYS A 210 -13.20 10.49 -1.51
N LYS A 211 -13.11 11.77 -1.92
CA LYS A 211 -13.70 12.25 -3.18
C LYS A 211 -12.98 11.72 -4.44
N ARG A 212 -11.88 11.00 -4.27
CA ARG A 212 -11.04 10.50 -5.34
C ARG A 212 -11.19 9.00 -5.45
N SER A 213 -11.14 8.49 -6.67
CA SER A 213 -11.32 7.07 -6.93
C SER A 213 -10.27 6.25 -6.18
N HIS A 214 -10.71 5.18 -5.52
CA HIS A 214 -9.87 4.13 -4.98
C HIS A 214 -9.88 2.88 -5.88
N GLN A 215 -10.44 2.96 -7.09
CA GLN A 215 -10.64 1.83 -7.98
C GLN A 215 -9.57 1.78 -9.08
N LEU A 216 -8.59 0.89 -8.91
CA LEU A 216 -7.53 0.60 -9.89
C LEU A 216 -8.00 -0.31 -11.02
N ILE A 217 -9.07 -1.07 -10.80
CA ILE A 217 -9.63 -2.03 -11.75
C ILE A 217 -11.00 -1.52 -12.19
N HIS A 218 -11.03 -0.92 -13.37
CA HIS A 218 -12.23 -0.53 -14.09
C HIS A 218 -11.97 -0.52 -15.60
N ALA A 219 -13.00 -0.51 -16.45
CA ALA A 219 -12.88 -0.62 -17.90
C ALA A 219 -11.74 0.22 -18.53
N THR A 220 -11.67 1.53 -18.25
CA THR A 220 -10.61 2.42 -18.79
C THR A 220 -9.22 2.09 -18.26
N ALA A 221 -9.10 1.78 -16.96
CA ALA A 221 -7.83 1.36 -16.37
C ALA A 221 -7.35 0.01 -16.89
N LEU A 222 -8.25 -0.94 -17.15
CA LEU A 222 -7.91 -2.25 -17.71
C LEU A 222 -7.25 -2.12 -19.07
N LYS A 223 -7.78 -1.25 -19.95
CA LYS A 223 -7.15 -0.94 -21.22
C LYS A 223 -5.74 -0.36 -21.04
N LEU A 224 -5.58 0.63 -20.16
CA LEU A 224 -4.26 1.22 -19.85
C LEU A 224 -3.26 0.17 -19.33
N LEU A 225 -3.71 -0.73 -18.46
CA LEU A 225 -2.89 -1.81 -17.90
C LEU A 225 -2.47 -2.82 -18.98
N GLN A 226 -3.38 -3.17 -19.88
CA GLN A 226 -3.12 -4.06 -21.03
C GLN A 226 -2.14 -3.43 -22.02
N ASP A 227 -2.36 -2.17 -22.40
CA ASP A 227 -1.47 -1.40 -23.29
C ASP A 227 -0.05 -1.29 -22.71
N GLN A 228 0.06 -1.27 -21.38
CA GLN A 228 1.34 -1.30 -20.67
C GLN A 228 1.86 -2.72 -20.39
N GLY A 229 1.21 -3.78 -20.85
CA GLY A 229 1.67 -5.16 -20.66
C GLY A 229 1.80 -5.59 -19.19
N LEU A 230 0.98 -5.03 -18.29
CA LEU A 230 1.00 -5.37 -16.87
C LEU A 230 0.23 -6.67 -16.60
N ASN A 231 0.68 -7.42 -15.60
CA ASN A 231 -0.03 -8.60 -15.13
C ASN A 231 -1.30 -8.17 -14.36
N ILE A 232 -2.44 -8.21 -15.05
CA ILE A 232 -3.75 -7.81 -14.49
C ILE A 232 -4.07 -8.53 -13.16
N PRO A 233 -3.87 -9.86 -13.00
CA PRO A 233 -4.11 -10.53 -11.72
C PRO A 233 -3.34 -9.93 -10.55
N SER A 234 -2.08 -9.53 -10.75
CA SER A 234 -1.27 -8.87 -9.71
C SER A 234 -1.81 -7.48 -9.36
N VAL A 235 -2.36 -6.73 -10.32
CA VAL A 235 -2.98 -5.41 -10.04
C VAL A 235 -4.31 -5.58 -9.31
N VAL A 236 -5.08 -6.64 -9.61
CA VAL A 236 -6.25 -7.02 -8.83
C VAL A 236 -5.85 -7.35 -7.39
N ASN A 237 -4.79 -8.13 -7.19
CA ASN A 237 -4.25 -8.39 -5.85
C ASN A 237 -3.81 -7.11 -5.14
N PHE A 238 -3.18 -6.17 -5.86
CA PHE A 238 -2.84 -4.86 -5.32
C PHE A 238 -4.07 -4.12 -4.81
N GLN A 239 -5.15 -4.08 -5.61
CA GLN A 239 -6.41 -3.45 -5.22
C GLN A 239 -6.97 -4.09 -3.93
N ILE A 240 -6.98 -5.43 -3.85
CA ILE A 240 -7.45 -6.16 -2.66
C ILE A 240 -6.61 -5.77 -1.43
N ILE A 241 -5.28 -5.78 -1.55
CA ILE A 241 -4.35 -5.43 -0.46
C ILE A 241 -4.51 -3.97 -0.05
N ALA A 242 -4.63 -3.04 -1.02
CA ALA A 242 -4.79 -1.62 -0.76
C ALA A 242 -6.12 -1.31 -0.07
N THR A 243 -7.22 -1.93 -0.49
CA THR A 243 -8.53 -1.83 0.17
C THR A 243 -8.44 -2.32 1.62
N TYR A 244 -7.82 -3.47 1.86
CA TYR A 244 -7.61 -3.98 3.23
C TYR A 244 -6.80 -3.00 4.09
N LYS A 245 -5.68 -2.48 3.57
CA LYS A 245 -4.84 -1.53 4.30
C LYS A 245 -5.58 -0.23 4.61
N HIS A 246 -6.39 0.26 3.68
CA HIS A 246 -7.21 1.44 3.87
C HIS A 246 -8.24 1.22 4.99
N MET A 247 -8.98 0.10 4.96
CA MET A 247 -9.92 -0.26 6.04
C MET A 247 -9.22 -0.43 7.39
N LYS A 248 -8.05 -1.08 7.43
CA LYS A 248 -7.24 -1.25 8.64
C LYS A 248 -6.81 0.10 9.22
N LEU A 249 -6.32 1.01 8.38
CA LEU A 249 -5.92 2.36 8.78
C LEU A 249 -7.11 3.12 9.38
N HIS A 250 -8.28 3.04 8.76
CA HIS A 250 -9.47 3.72 9.24
C HIS A 250 -9.97 3.20 10.59
N LYS A 251 -10.00 1.88 10.79
CA LYS A 251 -10.27 1.29 12.10
C LYS A 251 -9.28 1.76 13.17
N MET A 252 -8.01 1.90 12.83
CA MET A 252 -6.99 2.41 13.75
C MET A 252 -7.20 3.88 14.12
N LEU A 253 -7.62 4.72 13.16
CA LEU A 253 -7.91 6.13 13.40
C LEU A 253 -9.17 6.30 14.27
N GLU A 254 -10.25 5.58 13.96
CA GLU A 254 -11.50 5.59 14.76
C GLU A 254 -11.24 5.17 16.23
N ASN A 255 -10.45 4.11 16.44
CA ASN A 255 -10.10 3.67 17.79
C ASN A 255 -9.26 4.70 18.55
N LYS A 256 -8.41 5.45 17.84
CA LYS A 256 -7.60 6.51 18.44
C LYS A 256 -8.47 7.70 18.86
N ASP A 257 -9.41 8.10 18.01
CA ASP A 257 -10.33 9.19 18.29
C ASP A 257 -11.24 8.85 19.49
N ASN A 258 -11.75 7.61 19.55
CA ASN A 258 -12.55 7.11 20.68
C ASN A 258 -11.74 7.03 21.99
N SER A 259 -10.45 6.67 21.91
CA SER A 259 -9.58 6.60 23.09
C SER A 259 -9.24 8.00 23.61
N ALA A 260 -9.04 8.97 22.72
CA ALA A 260 -8.81 10.37 23.06
C ALA A 260 -10.05 11.01 23.70
N SER A 261 -11.25 10.76 23.14
CA SER A 261 -12.50 11.26 23.70
C SER A 261 -12.84 10.65 25.07
N ALA A 262 -12.47 9.38 25.30
CA ALA A 262 -12.64 8.71 26.60
C ALA A 262 -11.75 9.33 27.69
N THR A 263 -10.50 9.68 27.37
CA THR A 263 -9.59 10.37 28.31
C THR A 263 -10.05 11.79 28.65
N GLU A 264 -10.74 12.48 27.74
CA GLU A 264 -11.32 13.81 28.01
C GLU A 264 -12.59 13.72 28.87
N HIS A 265 -13.42 12.68 28.70
CA HIS A 265 -14.63 12.49 29.52
C HIS A 265 -14.33 12.04 30.96
N SER A 266 -13.21 11.35 31.21
CA SER A 266 -12.78 10.97 32.56
C SER A 266 -12.26 12.14 33.40
N GLN A 267 -11.93 13.28 32.79
CA GLN A 267 -11.47 14.49 33.51
C GLN A 267 -12.62 15.45 33.87
N SER A 268 -13.87 15.14 33.50
CA SER A 268 -15.04 15.99 33.74
C SER A 268 -15.86 15.62 35.00
N LEU A 269 -15.50 14.58 35.73
CA LEU A 269 -16.32 14.03 36.83
C LEU A 269 -15.54 13.89 38.15
N GLU A 270 -14.77 14.91 38.55
CA GLU A 270 -14.45 15.12 39.97
C GLU A 270 -14.45 16.62 40.30
N LYS A 271 -15.54 17.08 40.91
CA LYS A 271 -15.56 18.33 41.67
C LYS A 271 -16.39 18.14 42.94
N PRO A 272 -15.75 18.20 44.12
CA PRO A 272 -16.35 18.79 45.31
C PRO A 272 -15.81 20.21 45.52
N GLY A 273 -16.67 21.10 45.99
CA GLY A 273 -16.41 22.54 46.08
C GLY A 273 -15.73 23.03 47.35
N ALA A 274 -15.81 24.36 47.48
CA ALA A 274 -15.65 25.23 48.65
C ALA A 274 -14.29 25.93 48.93
N HIS A 275 -14.31 27.26 48.63
CA HIS A 275 -13.87 28.43 49.44
C HIS A 275 -12.37 28.62 49.80
N ALA A 276 -11.76 29.82 49.88
CA ALA A 276 -12.18 31.22 49.78
C ALA A 276 -10.97 32.21 49.68
N ALA A 277 -11.26 33.43 49.22
CA ALA A 277 -10.69 34.78 49.54
C ALA A 277 -9.17 35.05 49.41
N GLY A 278 -8.74 35.96 48.53
CA GLY A 278 -8.52 37.42 48.77
C GLY A 278 -7.05 37.74 48.41
N ALA A 279 -6.59 38.85 47.82
CA ALA A 279 -7.08 40.21 47.63
C ALA A 279 -6.34 40.90 46.44
N ALA A 280 -6.77 42.12 46.11
CA ALA A 280 -6.35 43.09 45.08
C ALA A 280 -4.84 43.42 45.05
N ASP A 281 -4.23 44.11 44.07
CA ASP A 281 -4.68 45.19 43.20
C ASP A 281 -3.62 45.48 42.10
N ALA A 282 -3.98 46.35 41.14
CA ALA A 282 -3.15 47.20 40.28
C ALA A 282 -2.64 46.67 38.92
N SER A 283 -3.36 47.06 37.86
CA SER A 283 -2.78 47.41 36.55
C SER A 283 -2.14 48.81 36.60
N PRO A 284 -1.26 49.20 35.66
CA PRO A 284 -1.76 49.81 34.42
C PRO A 284 -0.97 49.54 33.12
N LEU A 285 -1.76 49.47 32.04
CA LEU A 285 -1.60 50.07 30.71
C LEU A 285 -0.20 50.27 30.05
N ALA A 286 -0.14 49.66 28.85
CA ALA A 286 0.24 50.25 27.55
C ALA A 286 1.68 50.74 27.33
N SER A 287 2.30 50.20 26.28
CA SER A 287 2.84 50.99 25.14
C SER A 287 3.45 50.08 24.07
N ALA A 288 2.82 50.03 22.89
CA ALA A 288 3.49 49.94 21.59
C ALA A 288 3.36 51.36 20.97
N PRO A 289 4.22 51.85 20.04
CA PRO A 289 4.77 51.11 18.89
C PRO A 289 6.20 51.51 18.46
N ALA A 290 6.77 50.81 17.46
CA ALA A 290 7.49 51.43 16.33
C ALA A 290 7.96 50.38 15.31
N GLN A 291 7.66 50.65 14.04
CA GLN A 291 8.16 49.96 12.84
C GLN A 291 9.48 50.59 12.33
N ALA A 292 10.05 49.92 11.31
CA ALA A 292 11.17 50.28 10.42
C ALA A 292 12.57 49.80 10.90
N ALA A 293 13.44 49.22 10.08
CA ALA A 293 13.65 49.45 8.65
C ALA A 293 14.24 48.22 7.90
N LYS A 294 13.94 48.16 6.60
CA LYS A 294 14.55 47.29 5.57
C LYS A 294 15.91 47.84 5.15
N LYS A 295 16.86 46.95 4.75
CA LYS A 295 17.78 47.03 3.57
C LYS A 295 18.88 45.91 3.65
N PRO A 296 19.70 45.62 2.61
CA PRO A 296 19.36 44.77 1.47
C PRO A 296 20.43 43.65 1.20
N CYS A 297 20.14 42.72 0.28
CA CYS A 297 21.11 41.74 -0.26
C CYS A 297 22.09 42.40 -1.26
N PRO A 298 23.36 41.96 -1.35
CA PRO A 298 24.24 42.33 -2.44
C PRO A 298 24.15 41.38 -3.64
N VAL A 299 24.51 41.96 -4.78
CA VAL A 299 24.33 41.51 -6.16
C VAL A 299 25.53 40.67 -6.64
N CYS A 300 25.24 39.85 -7.65
CA CYS A 300 26.16 39.09 -8.49
C CYS A 300 27.33 39.91 -9.07
N CYS A 301 28.45 39.23 -9.33
CA CYS A 301 29.46 39.67 -10.29
C CYS A 301 29.47 38.72 -11.48
N GLU A 302 29.29 39.32 -12.66
CA GLU A 302 29.39 38.72 -13.99
C GLU A 302 30.85 38.44 -14.37
N LYS A 303 31.05 37.38 -15.17
CA LYS A 303 31.67 37.44 -16.49
C LYS A 303 31.21 36.24 -17.31
#